data_AF-A0A920JN73-F1
#
_entry.id   AF-A0A920JN73-F1
#
_cell.length_a   1.000
_cell.length_b   1.000
_cell.length_c   1.000
_cell.angle_alpha   90.00
_cell.angle_beta   90.00
_cell.angle_gamma   90.00
#
_symmetry.space_group_name_H-M   'P 1'
#
loop_
_entity.id
_entity.type
_entity.pdbx_description
1 polymer ?
#
loop_
_entity_poly.entity_id
_entity_poly.type
_entity_poly.pdbx_seq_one_letter_code
_entity_poly.pdbx_strand_id
1 'polypeptide(L)' 'MAFLVAFGIKKTNVASSTWLPDAHVEAPSSGSVILAAVLLKVGGYGLIRFLLPITSDAGFYLIAY' A
#
# COMPACT_ATOMS: atom_id res chain seq x y z
N MET A 1 9.57 -10.00 2.27
CA MET A 1 9.43 -9.34 0.95
C MET A 1 8.03 -9.43 0.36
N ALA A 2 7.38 -10.61 0.29
CA ALA A 2 6.03 -10.74 -0.26
C ALA A 2 4.99 -9.78 0.37
N PHE A 3 4.99 -9.63 1.71
CA PHE A 3 4.13 -8.66 2.40
C PHE A 3 4.44 -7.20 2.03
N LEU A 4 5.72 -6.84 1.96
CA LEU A 4 6.15 -5.48 1.58
C LEU A 4 5.72 -5.15 0.15
N VAL A 5 5.87 -6.10 -0.78
CA VAL A 5 5.46 -5.93 -2.19
C VAL A 5 3.94 -5.87 -2.31
N ALA A 6 3.21 -6.77 -1.65
CA ALA A 6 1.74 -6.82 -1.74
C ALA A 6 1.08 -5.55 -1.18
N PHE A 7 1.51 -5.07 -0.02
CA PHE A 7 1.00 -3.82 0.55
C PHE A 7 1.61 -2.58 -0.12
N GLY A 8 2.84 -2.69 -0.64
CA GLY A 8 3.50 -1.67 -1.44
C GLY A 8 2.76 -1.39 -2.75
N ILE A 9 2.30 -2.39 -3.49
CA ILE A 9 1.52 -2.17 -4.72
C ILE A 9 0.19 -1.46 -4.42
N LYS A 10 -0.48 -1.88 -3.34
CA LYS A 10 -1.78 -1.35 -2.91
C LYS A 10 -1.68 0.07 -2.35
N LYS A 11 -0.57 0.41 -1.70
CA LYS A 11 -0.22 1.77 -1.29
C LYS A 11 0.35 2.51 -2.50
N THR A 12 -0.31 3.56 -2.97
CA THR A 12 0.26 4.34 -4.09
C THR A 12 1.62 4.93 -3.69
N ASN A 13 2.65 4.63 -4.46
CA ASN A 13 4.02 5.10 -4.29
C ASN A 13 4.65 5.22 -5.67
N VAL A 14 5.72 6.03 -5.78
CA VAL A 14 6.28 6.43 -7.08
C VAL A 14 6.56 5.26 -8.04
N ALA A 15 6.94 4.09 -7.52
CA ALA A 15 7.23 2.91 -8.33
C ALA A 15 5.98 2.13 -8.79
N SER A 16 4.85 2.26 -8.11
CA SER A 16 3.63 1.47 -8.36
C SER A 16 2.37 2.32 -8.53
N SER A 17 2.49 3.62 -8.84
CA SER A 17 1.33 4.51 -9.05
C SER A 17 0.62 4.32 -10.40
N THR A 18 1.21 3.59 -11.36
CA THR A 18 0.73 3.56 -12.75
C THR A 18 -0.66 2.97 -12.96
N TRP A 19 -1.12 2.06 -12.10
CA TRP A 19 -2.43 1.42 -12.25
C TRP A 19 -3.58 2.28 -11.70
N LEU A 20 -3.26 3.26 -10.84
CA LEU A 20 -4.25 4.04 -10.11
C LEU A 20 -4.99 5.06 -11.00
N PRO A 21 -4.33 5.79 -11.93
CA PRO A 21 -5.02 6.64 -12.90
C PRO A 21 -6.01 5.87 -13.76
N ASP A 22 -5.62 4.71 -14.29
CA ASP A 22 -6.48 3.87 -15.14
C ASP A 22 -7.71 3.37 -14.36
N ALA A 23 -7.51 2.91 -13.11
CA ALA A 23 -8.61 2.49 -12.24
C ALA A 23 -9.61 3.61 -11.91
N HIS A 24 -9.17 4.88 -11.92
CA HIS A 24 -10.04 6.03 -11.71
C HIS A 24 -10.84 6.41 -12.97
N VAL A 25 -10.29 6.19 -14.16
CA VAL A 25 -10.94 6.48 -15.45
C VAL A 25 -12.09 5.50 -15.72
N GLU A 26 -11.91 4.22 -15.36
CA GLU A 26 -12.89 3.17 -15.65
C GLU A 26 -13.99 2.99 -14.58
N ALA A 27 -13.78 3.51 -13.37
CA ALA A 27 -14.72 3.33 -12.26
C ALA A 27 -15.84 4.40 -12.24
N PRO A 28 -17.10 4.04 -11.91
CA PRO A 28 -18.14 5.01 -11.57
C PRO A 28 -17.67 5.96 -10.46
N SER A 29 -18.15 7.21 -10.44
CA SER A 29 -17.67 8.24 -9.50
C SER A 29 -17.69 7.78 -8.03
N SER A 30 -18.72 7.05 -7.61
CA SER A 30 -18.81 6.46 -6.26
C SER A 30 -17.75 5.38 -6.01
N GLY A 31 -17.48 4.51 -6.99
CA GLY A 31 -16.45 3.47 -6.91
C GLY A 31 -15.03 4.07 -6.84
N SER A 32 -14.80 5.13 -7.61
CA SER A 32 -13.57 5.93 -7.60
C SER A 32 -13.27 6.51 -6.21
N VAL A 33 -14.30 7.07 -5.56
CA VAL A 33 -14.20 7.63 -4.20
C VAL A 33 -13.91 6.53 -3.16
N ILE A 34 -14.56 5.38 -3.26
CA ILE A 34 -14.34 4.25 -2.34
C ILE A 34 -12.93 3.68 -2.51
N LEU A 35 -12.43 3.56 -3.74
CA LEU A 35 -11.08 3.08 -4.03
C LEU A 35 -10.03 3.99 -3.38
N ALA A 36 -10.12 5.31 -3.59
CA ALA A 36 -9.24 6.27 -2.95
C ALA A 36 -9.39 6.27 -1.42
N ALA A 37 -10.62 6.17 -0.92
CA ALA A 37 -10.90 6.27 0.50
C ALA A 37 -10.60 5.01 1.31
N VAL A 38 -10.60 3.82 0.72
CA VAL A 38 -10.40 2.55 1.45
C VAL A 38 -9.10 1.89 1.05
N LEU A 39 -8.83 1.75 -0.25
CA LEU A 39 -7.69 0.95 -0.71
C LEU A 39 -6.35 1.57 -0.29
N LEU A 40 -6.23 2.89 -0.38
CA LEU A 40 -5.03 3.63 0.05
C LEU A 40 -4.78 3.52 1.56
N LYS A 41 -5.85 3.63 2.38
CA LYS A 41 -5.72 3.48 3.84
C LYS A 41 -5.45 2.05 4.25
N VAL A 42 -6.04 1.07 3.59
CA VAL A 42 -5.77 -0.36 3.85
C VAL A 42 -4.33 -0.72 3.48
N GLY A 43 -3.78 -0.17 2.40
CA GLY A 43 -2.37 -0.33 2.04
C GLY A 43 -1.43 0.15 3.15
N GLY A 44 -1.62 1.39 3.62
CA GLY A 44 -0.80 1.95 4.71
C GLY A 44 -1.01 1.26 6.06
N TYR A 45 -2.26 0.97 6.43
CA TYR A 45 -2.57 0.29 7.67
C TYR A 45 -2.01 -1.15 7.70
N GLY A 46 -2.06 -1.86 6.57
CA GLY A 46 -1.48 -3.20 6.44
C GLY A 46 0.04 -3.22 6.57
N LEU A 47 0.74 -2.19 6.06
CA LEU A 47 2.18 -2.02 6.31
C LEU A 47 2.46 -1.87 7.81
N ILE A 48 1.69 -1.03 8.52
CA ILE A 48 1.94 -0.81 9.95
C ILE A 48 1.58 -2.04 10.78
N ARG A 49 0.46 -2.71 10.47
CA ARG A 49 -0.11 -3.74 11.33
C ARG A 49 0.37 -5.15 11.04
N PHE A 50 0.83 -5.41 9.83
CA PHE A 50 1.33 -6.73 9.46
C PHE A 50 2.81 -6.68 9.13
N LEU A 51 3.27 -5.74 8.30
CA LEU A 51 4.67 -5.75 7.89
C LEU A 51 5.62 -5.51 9.08
N LEU A 52 5.41 -4.45 9.88
CA LEU A 52 6.29 -4.14 11.02
C LEU A 52 6.41 -5.27 12.06
N PRO A 53 5.32 -5.89 12.55
CA PRO A 53 5.43 -6.98 13.51
C PRO A 53 5.90 -8.31 12.90
N ILE A 54 5.57 -8.61 11.64
CA ILE A 54 5.98 -9.88 10.99
C ILE A 54 7.45 -9.81 10.55
N THR A 55 7.95 -8.63 10.18
CA THR A 55 9.35 -8.40 9.78
C THR A 55 10.05 -7.45 10.74
N SER A 56 9.87 -7.69 12.05
CA SER A 56 10.43 -6.84 13.10
C SER A 56 11.96 -6.79 13.06
N ASP A 57 12.60 -7.94 12.81
CA ASP A 57 14.04 -8.07 12.63
C ASP A 57 14.58 -7.12 11.54
N ALA A 58 13.98 -7.12 10.35
CA ALA A 58 14.35 -6.19 9.28
C ALA A 58 14.18 -4.71 9.70
N GLY A 59 13.19 -4.40 10.54
CA GLY A 59 13.02 -3.07 11.11
C GLY A 59 14.18 -2.68 12.04
N PHE A 60 14.62 -3.58 12.91
CA PHE A 60 15.77 -3.34 13.78
C PHE A 60 17.07 -3.18 13.00
N TYR A 61 17.27 -3.99 11.97
CA TYR A 61 18.40 -3.87 11.06
C TYR A 61 18.41 -2.46 10.44
N LEU A 62 17.32 -2.00 9.84
CA LEU A 62 17.24 -0.68 9.20
C LEU A 62 17.43 0.53 10.15
N ILE A 63 17.21 0.36 11.47
CA ILE A 63 17.42 1.42 12.46
C ILE A 63 18.88 1.45 12.97
N ALA A 64 19.59 0.33 12.84
CA ALA A 64 20.97 0.17 13.30
C ALA A 64 22.03 0.64 12.29
N TYR A 65 21.61 1.13 11.11
CA TYR A 65 22.44 1.76 10.09
C TYR A 65 21.99 3.21 9.87
#